data_AF-K7QQN9-F1
#
_entry.id   AF-K7QQN9-F1
#
_cell.length_a   1.000
_cell.length_b   1.000
_cell.length_c   1.000
_cell.angle_alpha   90.00
_cell.angle_beta   90.00
_cell.angle_gamma   90.00
#
_symmetry.space_group_name_H-M   'P 1'
#
loop_
_entity.id
_entity.type
_entity.pdbx_description
1 polymer ?
#
loop_
_entity_poly.entity_id
_entity_poly.type
_entity_poly.pdbx_seq_one_letter_code
_entity_poly.pdbx_strand_id
1 'polypeptide(L)'
;MGSCAAPSAKGDDKFITTDYLQQCHFDDYLLPAEKFAALKREQALPLAINPNSDQYLEERLQLLDEQLATVTRLAKDNELPDAILTESGLKITPLDAAVPDRAQALIDQTSQLLPRIKITELLMDVDDWTGFSRHFTHLKDGAEAKDRTLLLSAILGDAINLGLTKMAESSPGLTYAKLSWLQAWHIRDETYSGGLGRAGQPPVSPRLCRPLGRRHDLILRWPALPRGWPGREHRARQPEVR
;
A
#
# COMPACT_ATOMS: atom_id res chain seq x y z
N MET A 1 4.94 -6.19 -22.30
CA MET A 1 5.88 -6.53 -21.21
C MET A 1 6.29 -5.22 -20.56
N GLY A 2 5.68 -4.87 -19.45
CA GLY A 2 5.98 -3.67 -18.68
C GLY A 2 5.59 -3.94 -17.24
N SER A 3 6.55 -4.45 -16.48
CA SER A 3 6.44 -4.79 -15.06
C SER A 3 6.11 -3.52 -14.27
N CYS A 4 5.02 -3.53 -13.49
CA CYS A 4 4.71 -2.46 -12.56
C CYS A 4 5.00 -2.95 -11.14
N ALA A 5 6.18 -2.59 -10.62
CA ALA A 5 6.51 -2.75 -9.22
C ALA A 5 5.60 -1.83 -8.38
N ALA A 6 4.93 -2.40 -7.38
CA ALA A 6 4.21 -1.64 -6.37
C ALA A 6 5.21 -0.96 -5.41
N PRO A 7 5.05 0.33 -5.07
CA PRO A 7 5.84 0.93 -4.01
C PRO A 7 5.35 0.41 -2.66
N SER A 8 6.28 -0.20 -1.91
CA SER A 8 6.08 -0.58 -0.51
C SER A 8 5.89 0.67 0.35
N ALA A 9 4.64 0.95 0.73
CA ALA A 9 4.30 2.04 1.62
C ALA A 9 4.35 1.53 3.07
N LYS A 10 5.47 1.78 3.75
CA LYS A 10 5.52 1.72 5.22
C LYS A 10 4.76 2.92 5.77
N GLY A 11 3.77 2.61 6.61
CA GLY A 11 3.27 3.42 7.72
C GLY A 11 3.06 4.90 7.45
N ASP A 12 1.87 5.26 6.95
CA ASP A 12 1.15 6.47 7.34
C ASP A 12 -0.30 6.29 6.87
N ASP A 13 -1.25 6.32 7.79
CA ASP A 13 -2.69 6.15 7.53
C ASP A 13 -3.23 7.29 6.65
N LYS A 14 -3.12 7.12 5.33
CA LYS A 14 -3.85 7.91 4.34
C LYS A 14 -5.12 7.16 3.99
N PHE A 15 -6.27 7.72 4.39
CA PHE A 15 -7.58 7.25 3.94
C PHE A 15 -7.63 7.24 2.40
N ILE A 16 -7.68 6.05 1.81
CA ILE A 16 -7.78 5.86 0.36
C ILE A 16 -9.24 6.15 -0.03
N THR A 17 -9.52 7.38 -0.47
CA THR A 17 -10.79 7.69 -1.13
C THR A 17 -10.84 7.00 -2.50
N THR A 18 -11.97 6.39 -2.80
CA THR A 18 -12.32 5.51 -3.94
C THR A 18 -12.09 6.04 -5.37
N ASP A 19 -11.38 7.15 -5.55
CA ASP A 19 -11.13 7.78 -6.86
C ASP A 19 -9.89 7.24 -7.58
N TYR A 20 -9.05 6.41 -6.95
CA TYR A 20 -7.79 5.92 -7.51
C TYR A 20 -7.90 4.84 -8.61
N LEU A 21 -9.10 4.36 -8.95
CA LEU A 21 -9.29 3.34 -9.99
C LEU A 21 -9.69 3.88 -11.36
N GLN A 22 -9.87 5.19 -11.51
CA GLN A 22 -9.78 5.80 -12.83
C GLN A 22 -8.30 6.05 -13.14
N GLN A 23 -7.66 5.05 -13.74
CA GLN A 23 -6.43 5.29 -14.47
C GLN A 23 -6.80 6.22 -15.62
N CYS A 24 -6.63 7.54 -15.44
CA CYS A 24 -6.68 8.47 -16.57
C CYS A 24 -5.63 8.01 -17.58
N HIS A 25 -5.87 8.28 -18.87
CA HIS A 25 -4.87 7.93 -19.86
C HIS A 25 -3.57 8.67 -19.49
N PHE A 26 -2.41 8.03 -19.68
CA PHE A 26 -1.12 8.60 -19.29
C PHE A 26 -0.95 10.04 -19.81
N ASP A 27 -1.47 10.30 -21.02
CA ASP A 27 -1.46 11.61 -21.68
C ASP A 27 -2.22 12.70 -20.92
N ASP A 28 -3.24 12.35 -20.12
CA ASP A 28 -4.02 13.31 -19.31
C ASP A 28 -3.20 13.88 -18.14
N TYR A 29 -2.12 13.20 -17.75
CA TYR A 29 -1.19 13.68 -16.72
C TYR A 29 -0.04 14.51 -17.30
N LEU A 30 0.14 14.50 -18.62
CA LEU A 30 1.22 15.24 -19.27
C LEU A 30 0.83 16.70 -19.48
N LEU A 31 1.81 17.59 -19.33
CA LEU A 31 1.63 18.97 -19.69
C LEU A 31 1.52 19.07 -21.23
N PRO A 32 0.46 19.69 -21.80
CA PRO A 32 0.29 19.77 -23.25
C PRO A 32 1.52 20.38 -23.94
N ALA A 33 1.93 19.81 -25.08
CA ALA A 33 3.17 20.18 -25.76
C ALA A 33 3.29 21.68 -26.05
N GLU A 34 2.18 22.33 -26.43
CA GLU A 34 2.13 23.77 -26.66
C GLU A 34 2.39 24.59 -25.40
N LYS A 35 1.79 24.17 -24.28
CA LYS A 35 1.98 24.78 -22.97
C LYS A 35 3.42 24.57 -22.48
N PHE A 36 4.00 23.39 -22.73
CA PHE A 36 5.39 23.09 -22.38
C PHE A 36 6.35 23.97 -23.18
N ALA A 37 6.13 24.12 -24.49
CA ALA A 37 6.94 24.96 -25.35
C ALA A 37 6.88 26.45 -24.96
N ALA A 38 5.71 26.93 -24.51
CA ALA A 38 5.56 28.28 -23.95
C ALA A 38 6.37 28.45 -22.65
N LEU A 39 6.17 27.56 -21.67
CA LEU A 39 6.89 27.62 -20.39
C LEU A 39 8.42 27.46 -20.53
N LYS A 40 8.87 26.64 -21.49
CA LYS A 40 10.29 26.46 -21.81
C LYS A 40 10.90 27.72 -22.43
N ARG A 41 10.19 28.41 -23.32
CA ARG A 41 10.63 29.70 -23.89
C ARG A 41 10.71 30.80 -22.83
N GLU A 42 9.78 30.80 -21.89
CA GLU A 42 9.69 31.80 -20.81
C GLU A 42 10.58 31.46 -19.61
N GLN A 43 11.32 30.34 -19.62
CA GLN A 43 12.10 29.81 -18.49
C GLN A 43 11.30 29.71 -17.18
N ALA A 44 9.98 29.54 -17.28
CA ALA A 44 9.04 29.55 -16.16
C ALA A 44 8.53 28.13 -15.82
N LEU A 45 9.30 27.09 -16.16
CA LEU A 45 8.96 25.73 -15.78
C LEU A 45 8.95 25.63 -14.25
N PRO A 46 7.86 25.11 -13.63
CA PRO A 46 7.74 25.00 -12.18
C PRO A 46 8.57 23.82 -11.65
N LEU A 47 9.87 23.82 -11.95
CA LEU A 47 10.82 22.83 -11.50
C LEU A 47 11.66 23.46 -10.39
N ALA A 48 11.70 22.82 -9.23
CA ALA A 48 12.52 23.25 -8.11
C ALA A 48 14.02 22.93 -8.30
N ILE A 49 14.41 22.49 -9.49
CA ILE A 49 15.77 22.04 -9.84
C ILE A 49 16.27 22.79 -11.07
N ASN A 50 17.60 22.81 -11.24
CA ASN A 50 18.22 23.40 -12.41
C ASN A 50 17.71 22.69 -13.69
N PRO A 51 17.09 23.42 -14.65
CA PRO A 51 16.58 22.83 -15.88
C PRO A 51 17.68 22.44 -16.88
N ASN A 52 18.94 22.82 -16.63
CA ASN A 52 20.09 22.35 -17.39
C ASN A 52 20.54 20.98 -16.88
N SER A 53 20.38 19.95 -17.71
CA SER A 53 20.68 18.56 -17.35
C SER A 53 22.12 18.35 -16.93
N ASP A 54 23.06 18.95 -17.66
CA ASP A 54 24.49 18.67 -17.47
C ASP A 54 24.98 19.29 -16.16
N GLN A 55 24.56 20.53 -15.91
CA GLN A 55 24.85 21.23 -14.64
C GLN A 55 24.18 20.55 -13.45
N TYR A 56 22.90 20.15 -13.58
CA TYR A 56 22.21 19.42 -12.52
C TYR A 56 22.91 18.10 -12.20
N LEU A 57 23.33 17.34 -13.21
CA LEU A 57 24.05 16.09 -13.00
C LEU A 57 25.41 16.32 -12.32
N GLU A 58 26.17 17.33 -12.76
CA GLU A 58 27.44 17.69 -12.16
C GLU A 58 27.28 18.09 -10.68
N GLU A 59 26.29 18.95 -10.37
CA GLU A 59 25.96 19.34 -8.99
C GLU A 59 25.57 18.12 -8.12
N ARG A 60 24.77 17.18 -8.66
CA ARG A 60 24.32 15.99 -7.91
C ARG A 60 25.43 14.97 -7.72
N LEU A 61 26.33 14.81 -8.69
CA LEU A 61 27.51 13.95 -8.56
C LEU A 61 28.48 14.53 -7.53
N GLN A 62 28.74 15.84 -7.57
CA GLN A 62 29.59 16.49 -6.59
C GLN A 62 29.01 16.35 -5.18
N LEU A 63 27.71 16.61 -5.01
CA LEU A 63 27.04 16.40 -3.73
C LEU A 63 27.14 14.94 -3.26
N LEU A 64 26.97 13.98 -4.16
CA LEU A 64 27.10 12.56 -3.83
C LEU A 64 28.51 12.23 -3.34
N ASP A 65 29.55 12.71 -4.02
CA ASP A 65 30.94 12.49 -3.62
C ASP A 65 31.24 13.11 -2.25
N GLU A 66 30.75 14.32 -1.99
CA GLU A 66 30.88 14.99 -0.69
C GLU A 66 30.20 14.20 0.44
N GLN A 67 28.97 13.70 0.19
CA GLN A 67 28.24 12.88 1.16
C GLN A 67 28.91 11.53 1.38
N LEU A 68 29.42 10.88 0.32
CA LEU A 68 30.14 9.61 0.43
C LEU A 68 31.45 9.77 1.21
N ALA A 69 32.20 10.85 0.98
CA ALA A 69 33.40 11.16 1.76
C ALA A 69 33.06 11.38 3.24
N THR A 70 31.95 12.07 3.52
CA THR A 70 31.47 12.29 4.89
C THR A 70 31.07 10.98 5.57
N VAL A 71 30.28 10.14 4.89
CA VAL A 71 29.87 8.82 5.38
C VAL A 71 31.07 7.92 5.60
N THR A 72 32.05 7.92 4.69
CA THR A 72 33.27 7.10 4.82
C THR A 72 34.07 7.50 6.06
N ARG A 73 34.19 8.80 6.35
CA ARG A 73 34.84 9.31 7.56
C ARG A 73 34.09 8.88 8.81
N LEU A 74 32.79 9.13 8.88
CA LEU A 74 31.95 8.74 10.02
C LEU A 74 31.91 7.22 10.23
N ALA A 75 31.94 6.43 9.15
CA ALA A 75 31.97 4.98 9.23
C ALA A 75 33.28 4.48 9.85
N LYS A 76 34.41 5.10 9.48
CA LYS A 76 35.74 4.76 10.03
C LYS A 76 35.83 5.07 11.52
N ASP A 77 35.25 6.20 11.94
CA ASP A 77 35.26 6.65 13.33
C ASP A 77 34.11 6.02 14.15
N ASN A 78 33.26 5.19 13.52
CA ASN A 78 32.08 4.54 14.09
C ASN A 78 31.06 5.55 14.67
N GLU A 79 30.98 6.73 14.06
CA GLU A 79 30.11 7.86 14.41
C GLU A 79 28.92 8.02 13.45
N LEU A 80 28.62 7.00 12.65
CA LEU A 80 27.44 7.04 11.78
C LEU A 80 26.16 7.08 12.64
N PRO A 81 25.25 8.04 12.39
CA PRO A 81 23.97 8.07 13.08
C PRO A 81 23.14 6.84 12.64
N ASP A 82 22.60 6.13 13.62
CA ASP A 82 21.71 4.99 13.43
C ASP A 82 22.27 3.84 12.56
N ALA A 83 23.59 3.78 12.36
CA ALA A 83 24.22 2.74 11.57
C ALA A 83 25.64 2.42 12.06
N ILE A 84 26.01 1.14 11.99
CA ILE A 84 27.33 0.63 12.34
C ILE A 84 27.82 -0.23 11.18
N LEU A 85 29.04 0.01 10.71
CA LEU A 85 29.67 -0.82 9.69
C LEU A 85 30.56 -1.86 10.38
N THR A 86 30.14 -3.13 10.39
CA THR A 86 30.92 -4.25 10.93
C THR A 86 31.56 -5.06 9.79
N GLU A 87 32.51 -5.94 10.11
CA GLU A 87 33.13 -6.86 9.13
C GLU A 87 32.09 -7.76 8.42
N SER A 88 30.95 -8.00 9.07
CA SER A 88 29.81 -8.76 8.56
C SER A 88 28.79 -7.93 7.76
N GLY A 89 28.95 -6.60 7.66
CA GLY A 89 28.08 -5.72 6.87
C GLY A 89 27.57 -4.48 7.60
N LEU A 90 26.58 -3.80 7.01
CA LEU A 90 25.93 -2.62 7.56
C LEU A 90 24.80 -3.02 8.51
N LYS A 91 24.90 -2.65 9.78
CA LYS A 91 23.84 -2.80 10.78
C LYS A 91 23.18 -1.45 11.02
N ILE A 92 21.91 -1.31 10.63
CA ILE A 92 21.09 -0.12 10.90
C ILE A 92 20.35 -0.33 12.22
N THR A 93 20.43 0.65 13.12
CA THR A 93 19.68 0.65 14.38
C THR A 93 18.19 0.69 14.07
N PRO A 94 17.37 -0.21 14.63
CA PRO A 94 15.92 -0.15 14.48
C PRO A 94 15.39 1.19 14.97
N LEU A 95 14.42 1.76 14.26
CA LEU A 95 13.76 2.98 14.70
C LEU A 95 12.98 2.67 15.98
N ASP A 96 13.29 3.36 17.07
CA ASP A 96 12.49 3.27 18.29
C ASP A 96 11.09 3.82 18.02
N ALA A 97 10.08 3.16 18.57
CA ALA A 97 8.70 3.60 18.44
C ALA A 97 8.55 4.96 19.14
N ALA A 98 8.43 6.04 18.36
CA ALA A 98 8.23 7.40 18.84
C ALA A 98 6.79 7.65 19.37
N VAL A 99 6.12 6.61 19.87
CA VAL A 99 4.74 6.68 20.37
C VAL A 99 4.78 7.11 21.84
N PRO A 100 4.21 8.27 22.21
CA PRO A 100 4.15 8.67 23.61
C PRO A 100 3.39 7.65 24.46
N ASP A 101 3.82 7.41 25.70
CA ASP A 101 3.21 6.40 26.60
C ASP A 101 1.69 6.53 26.74
N ARG A 102 1.18 7.78 26.73
CA ARG A 102 -0.27 8.05 26.78
C ARG A 102 -1.02 7.54 25.53
N ALA A 103 -0.41 7.63 24.36
CA ALA A 103 -0.97 7.11 23.12
C ALA A 103 -0.97 5.58 23.13
N GLN A 104 0.12 4.96 23.62
CA GLN A 104 0.18 3.51 23.80
C GLN A 104 -0.92 3.00 24.75
N ALA A 105 -1.11 3.67 25.90
CA ALA A 105 -2.18 3.33 26.84
C ALA A 105 -3.59 3.41 26.22
N LEU A 106 -3.82 4.39 25.33
CA LEU A 106 -5.08 4.52 24.62
C LEU A 106 -5.27 3.42 23.56
N ILE A 107 -4.20 3.06 22.83
CA ILE A 107 -4.20 1.94 21.88
C ILE A 107 -4.55 0.64 22.60
N ASP A 108 -3.96 0.40 23.77
CA ASP A 108 -4.19 -0.82 24.55
C ASP A 108 -5.64 -0.90 25.04
N GLN A 109 -6.17 0.21 25.59
CA GLN A 109 -7.57 0.29 26.02
C GLN A 109 -8.53 0.08 24.85
N THR A 110 -8.26 0.71 23.71
CA THR A 110 -9.11 0.59 22.51
C THR A 110 -9.05 -0.83 21.93
N SER A 111 -7.86 -1.43 21.92
CA SER A 111 -7.65 -2.80 21.41
C SER A 111 -8.35 -3.85 22.27
N GLN A 112 -8.53 -3.62 23.58
CA GLN A 112 -9.29 -4.49 24.46
C GLN A 112 -10.80 -4.48 24.18
N LEU A 113 -11.32 -3.41 23.57
CA LEU A 113 -12.72 -3.31 23.19
C LEU A 113 -13.02 -4.01 21.86
N LEU A 114 -11.99 -4.35 21.07
CA LEU A 114 -12.14 -4.99 19.77
C LEU A 114 -12.18 -6.52 19.92
N PRO A 115 -13.10 -7.22 19.23
CA PRO A 115 -13.12 -8.67 19.22
C PRO A 115 -11.85 -9.22 18.57
N ARG A 116 -11.26 -10.25 19.18
CA ARG A 116 -10.11 -10.95 18.60
C ARG A 116 -10.59 -11.91 17.50
N ILE A 117 -10.56 -11.45 16.26
CA ILE A 117 -10.95 -12.23 15.08
C ILE A 117 -9.68 -12.68 14.35
N LYS A 118 -9.67 -13.91 13.83
CA LYS A 118 -8.59 -14.37 12.96
C LYS A 118 -8.71 -13.65 11.62
N ILE A 119 -7.63 -13.04 11.15
CA ILE A 119 -7.62 -12.31 9.86
C ILE A 119 -8.12 -13.17 8.69
N THR A 120 -7.86 -14.48 8.70
CA THR A 120 -8.36 -15.41 7.68
C THR A 120 -9.89 -15.59 7.73
N GLU A 121 -10.51 -15.53 8.90
CA GLU A 121 -11.98 -15.56 9.05
C GLU A 121 -12.60 -14.27 8.53
N LEU A 122 -12.00 -13.12 8.84
CA LEU A 122 -12.44 -11.85 8.27
C LEU A 122 -12.33 -11.84 6.74
N LEU A 123 -11.25 -12.39 6.19
CA LEU A 123 -11.07 -12.52 4.74
C LEU A 123 -12.11 -13.47 4.11
N MET A 124 -12.50 -14.53 4.81
CA MET A 124 -13.59 -15.42 4.36
C MET A 124 -14.92 -14.68 4.29
N ASP A 125 -15.24 -13.85 5.29
CA ASP A 125 -16.46 -13.03 5.27
C ASP A 125 -16.46 -12.03 4.10
N VAL A 126 -15.32 -11.36 3.87
CA VAL A 126 -15.15 -10.43 2.75
C VAL A 126 -15.29 -11.16 1.41
N ASP A 127 -14.75 -12.38 1.30
CA ASP A 127 -14.93 -13.21 0.11
C ASP A 127 -16.39 -13.61 -0.08
N ASP A 128 -17.13 -13.98 0.97
CA ASP A 128 -18.55 -14.29 0.85
C ASP A 128 -19.38 -13.06 0.39
N TRP A 129 -18.93 -11.84 0.69
CA TRP A 129 -19.61 -10.60 0.26
C TRP A 129 -19.30 -10.18 -1.17
N THR A 130 -18.04 -10.29 -1.57
CA THR A 130 -17.54 -9.77 -2.84
C THR A 130 -17.40 -10.87 -3.90
N GLY A 131 -17.14 -12.10 -3.44
CA GLY A 131 -16.79 -13.28 -4.23
C GLY A 131 -15.48 -13.09 -4.98
N PHE A 132 -14.52 -12.34 -4.44
CA PHE A 132 -13.28 -12.01 -5.16
C PHE A 132 -12.43 -13.26 -5.46
N SER A 133 -12.54 -14.31 -4.65
CA SER A 133 -11.79 -15.56 -4.80
C SER A 133 -12.04 -16.27 -6.13
N ARG A 134 -13.20 -16.05 -6.78
CA ARG A 134 -13.52 -16.64 -8.10
C ARG A 134 -12.60 -16.18 -9.24
N HIS A 135 -11.87 -15.08 -9.03
CA HIS A 135 -10.87 -14.62 -9.99
C HIS A 135 -9.55 -15.39 -9.89
N PHE A 136 -9.33 -16.16 -8.81
CA PHE A 136 -8.15 -16.98 -8.60
C PHE A 136 -8.35 -18.38 -9.18
N THR A 137 -8.44 -18.44 -10.50
CA THR A 137 -8.68 -19.66 -11.25
C THR A 137 -7.39 -20.43 -11.53
N HIS A 138 -7.51 -21.74 -11.65
CA HIS A 138 -6.42 -22.63 -11.99
C HIS A 138 -5.95 -22.39 -13.42
N LEU A 139 -4.63 -22.40 -13.63
CA LEU A 139 -4.00 -21.99 -14.90
C LEU A 139 -4.45 -22.79 -16.13
N LYS A 140 -4.75 -24.09 -15.98
CA LYS A 140 -4.99 -24.98 -17.13
C LYS A 140 -6.46 -25.11 -17.52
N ASP A 141 -7.35 -25.17 -16.55
CA ASP A 141 -8.77 -25.52 -16.73
C ASP A 141 -9.71 -24.40 -16.27
N GLY A 142 -9.17 -23.31 -15.72
CA GLY A 142 -9.95 -22.20 -15.22
C GLY A 142 -10.77 -22.51 -13.95
N ALA A 143 -10.53 -23.66 -13.31
CA ALA A 143 -11.30 -24.07 -12.14
C ALA A 143 -10.99 -23.20 -10.91
N GLU A 144 -11.98 -22.94 -10.07
CA GLU A 144 -11.75 -22.22 -8.80
C GLU A 144 -10.91 -23.04 -7.82
N ALA A 145 -10.22 -22.35 -6.90
CA ALA A 145 -9.49 -23.00 -5.83
C ALA A 145 -10.46 -23.77 -4.92
N LYS A 146 -10.26 -25.09 -4.82
CA LYS A 146 -11.11 -25.96 -3.98
C LYS A 146 -11.05 -25.60 -2.50
N ASP A 147 -9.88 -25.20 -2.04
CA ASP A 147 -9.64 -24.81 -0.64
C ASP A 147 -9.47 -23.29 -0.57
N ARG A 148 -10.56 -22.61 -0.17
CA ARG A 148 -10.59 -21.15 0.00
C ARG A 148 -9.68 -20.68 1.13
N THR A 149 -9.59 -21.45 2.22
CA THR A 149 -8.71 -21.11 3.34
C THR A 149 -7.26 -21.12 2.91
N LEU A 150 -6.85 -22.13 2.14
CA LEU A 150 -5.49 -22.22 1.58
C LEU A 150 -5.18 -21.07 0.62
N LEU A 151 -6.14 -20.68 -0.22
CA LEU A 151 -6.03 -19.52 -1.11
C LEU A 151 -5.85 -18.21 -0.34
N LEU A 152 -6.71 -17.96 0.65
CA LEU A 152 -6.66 -16.74 1.45
C LEU A 152 -5.38 -16.66 2.29
N SER A 153 -4.89 -17.78 2.82
CA SER A 153 -3.60 -17.82 3.51
C SER A 153 -2.42 -17.51 2.59
N ALA A 154 -2.44 -17.98 1.35
CA ALA A 154 -1.40 -17.65 0.36
C ALA A 154 -1.42 -16.15 0.00
N ILE A 155 -2.60 -15.62 -0.32
CA ILE A 155 -2.80 -14.18 -0.62
C ILE A 155 -2.37 -13.32 0.56
N LEU A 156 -2.76 -13.69 1.78
CA LEU A 156 -2.37 -12.96 2.98
C LEU A 156 -0.84 -12.97 3.16
N GLY A 157 -0.18 -14.12 2.95
CA GLY A 157 1.26 -14.25 3.07
C GLY A 157 2.03 -13.33 2.12
N ASP A 158 1.52 -13.18 0.90
CA ASP A 158 2.03 -12.22 -0.09
C ASP A 158 1.75 -10.78 0.37
N ALA A 159 0.52 -10.48 0.81
CA ALA A 159 0.09 -9.12 1.17
C ALA A 159 0.83 -8.52 2.38
N ILE A 160 1.16 -9.33 3.39
CA ILE A 160 1.87 -8.84 4.60
C ILE A 160 3.38 -9.06 4.55
N ASN A 161 3.94 -9.40 3.38
CA ASN A 161 5.36 -9.70 3.19
C ASN A 161 5.91 -10.75 4.17
N LEU A 162 5.06 -11.66 4.66
CA LEU A 162 5.46 -12.72 5.59
C LEU A 162 6.08 -13.90 4.82
N GLY A 163 5.61 -14.14 3.60
CA GLY A 163 6.02 -15.25 2.76
C GLY A 163 5.41 -16.60 3.20
N LEU A 164 5.42 -17.56 2.28
CA LEU A 164 4.71 -18.84 2.47
C LEU A 164 5.30 -19.72 3.58
N THR A 165 6.61 -19.65 3.82
CA THR A 165 7.28 -20.47 4.84
C THR A 165 6.81 -20.11 6.24
N LYS A 166 6.90 -18.83 6.61
CA LYS A 166 6.43 -18.35 7.92
C LYS A 166 4.92 -18.45 8.06
N MET A 167 4.17 -18.34 6.95
CA MET A 167 2.73 -18.56 6.95
C MET A 167 2.38 -20.02 7.30
N ALA A 168 3.11 -20.99 6.76
CA ALA A 168 2.95 -22.41 7.07
C ALA A 168 3.28 -22.72 8.54
N GLU A 169 4.33 -22.11 9.10
CA GLU A 169 4.69 -22.26 10.51
C GLU A 169 3.66 -21.67 11.47
N SER A 170 3.02 -20.56 11.07
CA SER A 170 2.08 -19.82 11.92
C SER A 170 0.64 -20.36 11.88
N SER A 171 0.33 -21.25 10.92
CA SER A 171 -1.04 -21.67 10.65
C SER A 171 -1.21 -23.19 10.76
N PRO A 172 -1.99 -23.69 11.74
CA PRO A 172 -2.20 -25.13 11.91
C PRO A 172 -2.82 -25.78 10.68
N GLY A 173 -2.22 -26.87 10.18
CA GLY A 173 -2.74 -27.66 9.06
C GLY A 173 -2.31 -27.21 7.65
N LEU A 174 -1.60 -26.07 7.56
CA LEU A 174 -0.99 -25.57 6.34
C LEU A 174 0.46 -26.06 6.21
N THR A 175 0.86 -26.40 4.99
CA THR A 175 2.25 -26.75 4.70
C THR A 175 2.76 -25.88 3.56
N TYR A 176 4.06 -25.58 3.57
CA TYR A 176 4.70 -24.81 2.50
C TYR A 176 4.40 -25.40 1.12
N ALA A 177 4.49 -26.73 0.99
CA ALA A 177 4.22 -27.42 -0.28
C ALA A 177 2.80 -27.16 -0.82
N LYS A 178 1.78 -27.16 0.06
CA LYS A 178 0.40 -26.86 -0.34
C LYS A 178 0.23 -25.41 -0.77
N LEU A 179 0.82 -24.48 -0.02
CA LEU A 179 0.76 -23.05 -0.31
C LEU A 179 1.48 -22.71 -1.61
N SER A 180 2.70 -23.23 -1.80
CA SER A 180 3.50 -23.00 -2.99
C SER A 180 2.85 -23.59 -4.23
N TRP A 181 2.26 -24.78 -4.12
CA TRP A 181 1.50 -25.37 -5.21
C TRP A 181 0.29 -24.51 -5.57
N LEU A 182 -0.51 -24.09 -4.58
CA LEU A 182 -1.67 -23.24 -4.85
C LEU A 182 -1.26 -21.90 -5.48
N GLN A 183 -0.23 -21.24 -4.96
CA GLN A 183 0.26 -19.98 -5.50
C GLN A 183 0.66 -20.14 -6.97
N ALA A 184 1.46 -21.17 -7.29
CA ALA A 184 1.93 -21.42 -8.65
C ALA A 184 0.78 -21.62 -9.66
N TRP A 185 -0.33 -22.24 -9.24
CA TRP A 185 -1.43 -22.57 -10.14
C TRP A 185 -2.58 -21.55 -10.16
N HIS A 186 -2.80 -20.79 -9.09
CA HIS A 186 -3.97 -19.91 -8.93
C HIS A 186 -3.64 -18.41 -8.78
N ILE A 187 -2.42 -18.04 -8.41
CA ILE A 187 -2.05 -16.66 -8.11
C ILE A 187 -1.15 -16.10 -9.21
N ARG A 188 -1.58 -14.99 -9.83
CA ARG A 188 -0.89 -14.25 -10.90
C ARG A 188 -1.32 -12.78 -10.84
N ASP A 189 -0.60 -11.90 -11.52
CA ASP A 189 -0.93 -10.46 -11.56
C ASP A 189 -2.33 -10.21 -12.12
N GLU A 190 -2.77 -11.00 -13.11
CA GLU A 190 -4.11 -10.88 -13.69
C GLU A 190 -5.20 -11.32 -12.71
N THR A 191 -4.96 -12.35 -11.90
CA THR A 191 -5.92 -12.82 -10.90
C THR A 191 -6.04 -11.86 -9.73
N TYR A 192 -4.93 -11.22 -9.32
CA TYR A 192 -4.94 -10.10 -8.39
C TYR A 192 -5.71 -8.89 -8.93
N SER A 193 -5.46 -8.51 -10.17
CA SER A 193 -6.16 -7.38 -10.81
C SER A 193 -7.67 -7.62 -10.90
N GLY A 194 -8.08 -8.83 -11.31
CA GLY A 194 -9.48 -9.22 -11.35
C GLY A 194 -10.14 -9.31 -9.96
N GLY A 195 -9.43 -9.89 -9.00
CA GLY A 195 -9.87 -9.97 -7.60
C GLY A 195 -10.05 -8.59 -6.97
N LEU A 196 -9.09 -7.69 -7.15
CA LEU A 196 -9.15 -6.31 -6.64
C LEU A 196 -10.31 -5.53 -7.26
N GLY A 197 -10.49 -5.63 -8.58
CA GLY A 197 -11.61 -5.00 -9.28
C GLY A 197 -12.97 -5.46 -8.74
N ARG A 198 -13.07 -6.69 -8.24
CA ARG A 198 -14.27 -7.15 -7.54
C ARG A 198 -14.33 -6.73 -6.07
N ALA A 199 -13.24 -6.84 -5.34
CA ALA A 199 -13.21 -6.53 -3.91
C ALA A 199 -13.55 -5.05 -3.65
N GLY A 200 -13.21 -4.16 -4.59
CA GLY A 200 -13.58 -2.74 -4.55
C GLY A 200 -15.02 -2.43 -4.99
N GLN A 201 -15.79 -3.41 -5.48
CA GLN A 201 -17.20 -3.22 -5.85
C GLN A 201 -18.12 -3.44 -4.65
N PRO A 202 -19.24 -2.69 -4.56
CA PRO A 202 -20.25 -2.95 -3.54
C PRO A 202 -20.77 -4.39 -3.64
N PRO A 203 -21.11 -5.03 -2.50
CA PRO A 203 -21.48 -6.43 -2.47
C PRO A 203 -22.69 -6.71 -3.36
N VAL A 204 -22.66 -7.86 -4.04
CA VAL A 204 -23.67 -8.32 -5.00
C VAL A 204 -25.01 -8.70 -4.34
N SER A 205 -25.06 -8.74 -3.00
CA SER A 205 -26.24 -9.09 -2.22
C SER A 205 -26.62 -7.97 -1.24
N PRO A 206 -27.89 -7.53 -1.19
CA PRO A 206 -28.39 -6.57 -0.20
C PRO A 206 -28.50 -7.17 1.22
N ARG A 207 -27.96 -8.37 1.46
CA ARG A 207 -27.93 -9.02 2.77
C ARG A 207 -26.80 -8.47 3.64
N LEU A 208 -26.76 -7.15 3.82
CA LEU A 208 -26.00 -6.51 4.90
C LEU A 208 -26.54 -6.90 6.29
N CYS A 209 -27.66 -7.62 6.36
CA CYS A 209 -28.31 -8.10 7.57
C CYS A 209 -28.51 -9.62 7.52
N ARG A 210 -27.43 -10.40 7.54
CA ARG A 210 -27.50 -11.66 8.31
C ARG A 210 -27.23 -11.27 9.76
N PRO A 211 -28.07 -11.65 10.74
CA PRO A 211 -27.64 -11.57 12.13
C PRO A 211 -26.40 -12.46 12.23
N LEU A 212 -25.23 -11.86 12.41
CA LEU A 212 -24.02 -12.55 12.85
C LEU A 212 -24.45 -13.31 14.11
N GLY A 213 -24.53 -14.64 14.00
CA GLY A 213 -25.15 -15.47 15.03
C GLY A 213 -24.53 -15.23 16.40
N ARG A 214 -25.26 -14.55 17.28
CA ARG A 214 -25.05 -14.40 18.74
C ARG A 214 -23.64 -14.15 19.29
N ARG A 215 -22.61 -13.84 18.51
CA ARG A 215 -21.25 -13.65 19.08
C ARG A 215 -20.40 -12.51 18.59
N HIS A 216 -20.73 -11.75 17.53
CA HIS A 216 -19.88 -10.62 17.14
C HIS A 216 -20.72 -9.51 16.50
N ASP A 217 -21.06 -8.50 17.29
CA ASP A 217 -21.64 -7.25 16.81
C ASP A 217 -20.51 -6.22 16.67
N LEU A 218 -20.00 -5.99 15.46
CA LEU A 218 -19.33 -4.74 15.13
C LEU A 218 -19.76 -4.26 13.75
N ILE A 219 -20.46 -3.13 13.76
CA ILE A 219 -21.13 -2.51 12.62
C ILE A 219 -20.09 -1.76 11.79
N LEU A 220 -19.68 -2.32 10.64
CA LEU A 220 -19.12 -1.54 9.54
C LEU A 220 -20.27 -1.04 8.66
N ARG A 221 -20.96 0.00 9.11
CA ARG A 221 -21.93 0.71 8.28
C ARG A 221 -21.17 1.60 7.31
N TRP A 222 -21.00 1.16 6.06
CA TRP A 222 -20.53 2.02 4.98
C TRP A 222 -21.61 3.07 4.69
N PRO A 223 -21.37 4.38 4.94
CA PRO A 223 -22.34 5.38 4.54
C PRO A 223 -22.35 5.46 3.02
N ALA A 224 -23.52 5.25 2.40
CA ALA A 224 -23.74 5.64 1.02
C ALA A 224 -23.55 7.17 0.94
N LEU A 225 -22.38 7.61 0.49
CA LEU A 225 -22.12 9.02 0.21
C LEU A 225 -23.10 9.49 -0.89
N PRO A 226 -23.91 10.53 -0.66
CA PRO A 226 -24.77 11.08 -1.70
C PRO A 226 -23.89 11.64 -2.82
N ARG A 227 -24.14 11.20 -4.06
CA ARG A 227 -23.50 11.77 -5.25
C ARG A 227 -23.93 13.24 -5.37
N GLY A 228 -22.96 14.15 -5.22
CA GLY A 228 -23.16 15.58 -5.42
C GLY A 228 -23.05 16.38 -4.13
N TRP A 229 -21.83 16.79 -3.78
CA TRP A 229 -21.62 17.97 -2.93
C TRP A 229 -21.33 19.16 -3.86
N PRO A 230 -22.12 20.25 -3.78
CA PRO A 230 -21.85 21.45 -4.56
C PRO A 230 -20.60 22.14 -4.03
N GLY A 231 -19.67 22.47 -4.94
CA GLY A 231 -18.39 23.11 -4.62
C GLY A 231 -18.58 24.40 -3.83
N ARG A 232 -17.90 24.50 -2.68
CA ARG A 232 -17.76 25.77 -1.96
C ARG A 232 -16.68 26.60 -2.67
N GLU A 233 -17.12 27.62 -3.39
CA GLU A 233 -16.27 28.74 -3.82
C GLU A 233 -15.71 29.46 -2.59
N HIS A 234 -14.41 29.31 -2.33
CA HIS A 234 -13.70 30.15 -1.38
C HIS A 234 -13.26 31.43 -2.08
N ARG A 235 -14.10 32.47 -1.99
CA ARG A 235 -13.72 33.86 -2.32
C ARG A 235 -12.75 34.37 -1.24
N ALA A 236 -11.46 34.41 -1.57
CA ALA A 236 -10.42 34.98 -0.70
C ALA A 236 -10.66 36.49 -0.52
N ARG A 237 -10.88 36.93 0.73
CA ARG A 237 -10.76 38.34 1.12
C ARG A 237 -9.29 38.62 1.44
N GLN A 238 -8.68 39.55 0.71
CA GLN A 238 -7.39 40.13 1.08
C GLN A 238 -7.58 41.10 2.26
N PRO A 239 -6.65 41.17 3.24
CA PRO A 239 -6.58 42.28 4.16
C PRO A 239 -5.63 43.37 3.63
N GLU A 240 -6.13 44.61 3.55
CA GLU A 240 -5.36 45.83 3.33
C GLU A 240 -4.35 46.04 4.46
N VAL A 241 -3.13 46.41 4.07
CA VAL A 241 -2.06 46.84 4.98
C VAL A 241 -2.23 48.34 5.24
N ARG A 242 -2.22 48.73 6.52
CA ARG A 242 -1.85 50.08 6.98
C ARG A 242 -0.76 49.95 8.02
#